data_AF-A0A9P5AGG4-F1
#
_entry.id   AF-A0A9P5AGG4-F1
#
_cell.length_a   1.000
_cell.length_b   1.000
_cell.length_c   1.000
_cell.angle_alpha   90.00
_cell.angle_beta   90.00
_cell.angle_gamma   90.00
#
_symmetry.space_group_name_H-M   'P 1'
#
loop_
_entity.id
_entity.type
_entity.pdbx_description
1 polymer ?
#
loop_
_entity_poly.entity_id
_entity_poly.type
_entity_poly.pdbx_seq_one_letter_code
_entity_poly.pdbx_strand_id
1 'polypeptide(L)'
;MSNLIDNQMIALREIAGKGNGLIATQKIIKGTRILSEEPIIRVPEDVTDRPALRASIRRQVDALPSDKRQAFLAMCNIYPGDANSQYLGIIRTNALPMDNGSGIFLAACRINHACDNNAQKGWNDGIKRHTVHALRDIDEGEEITITYVGVLNNRRTRQEALRKKFKFTCLCHLCSLPPNLSAESDRRLDEILEMDARIERGGLVGILSDPKRILGYVDRQVQLYNEQGPDDAGLPRAFFDAAQIAAAHGDLARSRIFTERAAAGWLVLQGNDSPQVLQTQQLARNPSSHATYGNSTAWKTAADDVPQGLDCDEFEGWLWRREKKTQPEKQGLFRNQEIFPSFLQLPNERDVDDDLYESRDGANYRPRRHWCFFAEIVDSLQLLRLQLEVKDVTGYTIPLFFYTDGRGSEIAPAQICKGHTIAVLYAQQHAFAFSEPGIRLEDPKLIKVYLLFLSE
;
A
#
# COMPACT_ATOMS: atom_id res chain seq x y z
N MET A 1 -3.62 -8.22 -40.97
CA MET A 1 -3.32 -8.27 -39.52
C MET A 1 -4.49 -7.84 -38.62
N SER A 2 -5.73 -7.66 -39.13
CA SER A 2 -6.77 -6.96 -38.34
C SER A 2 -7.85 -7.81 -37.62
N ASN A 3 -7.90 -9.14 -37.72
CA ASN A 3 -9.08 -9.90 -37.24
C ASN A 3 -8.83 -10.82 -36.03
N LEU A 4 -7.80 -10.58 -35.22
CA LEU A 4 -7.58 -11.39 -33.99
C LEU A 4 -8.17 -10.75 -32.72
N ILE A 5 -8.60 -9.50 -32.79
CA ILE A 5 -9.24 -8.78 -31.69
C ILE A 5 -10.54 -8.21 -32.23
N ASP A 6 -11.58 -9.04 -32.34
CA ASP A 6 -12.93 -8.59 -32.68
C ASP A 6 -13.60 -8.05 -31.41
N ASN A 7 -13.08 -6.93 -30.92
CA ASN A 7 -13.62 -6.23 -29.76
C ASN A 7 -13.77 -4.75 -30.10
N GLN A 8 -15.01 -4.32 -30.29
CA GLN A 8 -15.35 -2.96 -30.70
C GLN A 8 -14.89 -1.87 -29.71
N MET A 9 -14.48 -2.23 -28.49
CA MET A 9 -13.99 -1.30 -27.48
C MET A 9 -12.50 -0.99 -27.58
N ILE A 10 -11.72 -1.79 -28.31
CA ILE A 10 -10.26 -1.68 -28.33
C ILE A 10 -9.68 -1.87 -29.74
N ALA A 11 -8.55 -1.21 -29.98
CA ALA A 11 -7.74 -1.42 -31.18
C ALA A 11 -6.26 -1.56 -30.83
N LEU A 12 -5.59 -2.51 -31.49
CA LEU A 12 -4.14 -2.63 -31.42
C LEU A 12 -3.50 -1.53 -32.29
N ARG A 13 -2.63 -0.72 -31.70
CA ARG A 13 -1.89 0.34 -32.41
C ARG A 13 -0.43 0.34 -32.03
N GLU A 14 0.43 0.82 -32.93
CA GLU A 14 1.82 1.12 -32.59
C GLU A 14 1.85 2.39 -31.72
N ILE A 15 2.56 2.31 -30.59
CA ILE A 15 2.73 3.36 -29.60
C ILE A 15 4.20 3.73 -29.57
N ALA A 16 4.48 5.01 -29.81
CA ALA A 16 5.84 5.53 -29.90
C ALA A 16 6.67 5.14 -28.66
N GLY A 17 7.78 4.44 -28.89
CA GLY A 17 8.70 4.01 -27.83
C GLY A 17 8.21 2.84 -26.96
N LYS A 18 7.00 2.32 -27.16
CA LYS A 18 6.46 1.16 -26.41
C LYS A 18 6.12 -0.06 -27.29
N GLY A 19 6.24 0.06 -28.61
CA GLY A 19 5.81 -1.00 -29.53
C GLY A 19 4.28 -1.03 -29.64
N ASN A 20 3.69 -2.20 -29.79
CA ASN A 20 2.23 -2.28 -29.91
C ASN A 20 1.52 -2.19 -28.55
N GLY A 21 0.44 -1.41 -28.49
CA GLY A 21 -0.43 -1.23 -27.32
C GLY A 21 -1.91 -1.30 -27.70
N LEU A 22 -2.78 -1.42 -26.70
CA LEU A 22 -4.23 -1.36 -26.89
C LEU A 22 -4.74 0.05 -26.60
N ILE A 23 -5.53 0.60 -27.53
CA ILE A 23 -6.19 1.91 -27.42
C ILE A 23 -7.69 1.71 -27.33
N ALA A 24 -8.36 2.47 -26.47
CA ALA A 24 -9.82 2.50 -26.42
C ALA A 24 -10.39 3.15 -27.70
N THR A 25 -11.35 2.49 -28.37
CA THR A 25 -12.02 3.00 -29.58
C THR A 25 -13.34 3.71 -29.29
N GLN A 26 -13.74 3.75 -28.03
CA GLN A 26 -14.89 4.45 -27.48
C GLN A 26 -14.65 4.67 -25.99
N LYS A 27 -15.48 5.50 -25.34
CA LYS A 27 -15.43 5.63 -23.89
C LYS A 27 -15.75 4.29 -23.21
N ILE A 28 -14.89 3.86 -22.28
CA ILE A 28 -15.07 2.65 -21.47
C ILE A 28 -15.34 3.09 -20.03
N ILE A 29 -16.47 2.67 -19.48
CA ILE A 29 -16.88 3.04 -18.12
C ILE A 29 -16.15 2.18 -17.09
N LYS A 30 -15.81 2.77 -15.94
CA LYS A 30 -15.26 2.07 -14.78
C LYS A 30 -15.97 0.73 -14.50
N GLY A 31 -15.18 -0.31 -14.20
CA GLY A 31 -15.65 -1.67 -13.92
C GLY A 31 -16.01 -2.50 -15.15
N THR A 32 -16.00 -1.91 -16.36
CA THR A 32 -16.24 -2.66 -17.60
C THR A 32 -15.15 -3.72 -17.80
N ARG A 33 -15.56 -4.95 -18.11
CA ARG A 33 -14.66 -6.00 -18.59
C ARG A 33 -14.24 -5.71 -20.02
N ILE A 34 -13.00 -5.26 -20.18
CA ILE A 34 -12.39 -4.94 -21.47
C ILE A 34 -12.03 -6.23 -22.22
N LEU A 35 -11.41 -7.20 -21.54
CA LEU A 35 -10.97 -8.47 -22.14
C LEU A 35 -11.38 -9.67 -21.29
N SER A 36 -11.61 -10.81 -21.97
CA SER A 36 -11.74 -12.14 -21.40
C SER A 36 -11.14 -13.16 -22.37
N GLU A 37 -9.95 -13.68 -22.06
CA GLU A 37 -9.15 -14.50 -22.99
C GLU A 37 -8.76 -15.84 -22.40
N GLU A 38 -8.81 -16.88 -23.22
CA GLU A 38 -8.18 -18.17 -22.93
C GLU A 38 -6.69 -18.08 -23.24
N PRO A 39 -5.83 -18.77 -22.47
CA PRO A 39 -4.41 -18.82 -22.80
C PRO A 39 -4.20 -19.69 -24.04
N ILE A 40 -3.41 -19.20 -24.99
CA ILE A 40 -2.97 -19.97 -26.16
C ILE A 40 -1.75 -20.84 -25.85
N ILE A 41 -1.00 -20.48 -24.80
CA ILE A 41 0.13 -21.24 -24.26
C ILE A 41 0.03 -21.17 -22.73
N ARG A 42 0.25 -22.31 -22.06
CA ARG A 42 0.28 -22.44 -20.61
C ARG A 42 1.67 -22.85 -20.13
N VAL A 43 2.12 -22.23 -19.05
CA VAL A 43 3.42 -22.44 -18.41
C VAL A 43 3.17 -22.70 -16.92
N PRO A 44 3.54 -23.88 -16.38
CA PRO A 44 3.35 -24.17 -14.96
C PRO A 44 4.24 -23.27 -14.07
N GLU A 45 3.82 -23.06 -12.83
CA GLU A 45 4.45 -22.15 -11.87
C GLU A 45 5.91 -22.53 -11.52
N ASP A 46 6.19 -23.82 -11.33
CA ASP A 46 7.42 -24.31 -10.71
C ASP A 46 8.45 -24.87 -11.70
N VAL A 47 8.68 -24.18 -12.83
CA VAL A 47 9.56 -24.73 -13.87
C VAL A 47 10.75 -23.82 -14.13
N THR A 48 11.86 -24.20 -13.51
CA THR A 48 13.22 -23.84 -13.94
C THR A 48 13.38 -24.13 -15.44
N ASP A 49 14.27 -23.43 -16.12
CA ASP A 49 14.49 -23.61 -17.56
C ASP A 49 15.08 -25.00 -17.89
N ARG A 50 14.20 -26.00 -18.01
CA ARG A 50 14.53 -27.41 -18.22
C ARG A 50 14.13 -27.84 -19.64
N PRO A 51 14.82 -28.83 -20.24
CA PRO A 51 14.48 -29.34 -21.57
C PRO A 51 13.01 -29.76 -21.73
N ALA A 52 12.40 -30.36 -20.69
CA ALA A 52 11.00 -30.75 -20.69
C ALA A 52 10.03 -29.56 -20.85
N LEU A 53 10.33 -28.42 -20.21
CA LEU A 53 9.55 -27.20 -20.36
C LEU A 53 9.61 -26.67 -21.79
N ARG A 54 10.83 -26.58 -22.34
CA ARG A 54 11.05 -26.12 -23.72
C ARG A 54 10.32 -27.01 -24.73
N ALA A 55 10.36 -28.32 -24.54
CA ALA A 55 9.64 -29.28 -25.36
C ALA A 55 8.11 -29.12 -25.23
N SER A 56 7.59 -28.89 -24.03
CA SER A 56 6.17 -28.61 -23.80
C SER A 56 5.72 -27.33 -24.51
N ILE A 57 6.46 -26.24 -24.37
CA ILE A 57 6.20 -24.96 -25.05
C ILE A 57 6.22 -25.14 -26.57
N ARG A 58 7.24 -25.81 -27.11
CA ARG A 58 7.35 -26.06 -28.54
C ARG A 58 6.14 -26.83 -29.08
N ARG A 59 5.71 -27.90 -28.40
CA ARG A 59 4.50 -28.65 -28.78
C ARG A 59 3.25 -27.78 -28.80
N GLN A 60 3.07 -26.90 -27.79
CA GLN A 60 1.92 -25.99 -27.76
C GLN A 60 1.97 -25.00 -28.92
N VAL A 61 3.12 -24.39 -29.20
CA VAL A 61 3.30 -23.43 -30.31
C VAL A 61 3.09 -24.09 -31.68
N ASP A 62 3.61 -25.30 -31.88
CA ASP A 62 3.49 -26.02 -33.16
C ASP A 62 2.06 -26.53 -33.40
N ALA A 63 1.26 -26.69 -32.34
CA ALA A 63 -0.17 -27.02 -32.42
C ALA A 63 -1.08 -25.80 -32.66
N LEU A 64 -0.54 -24.56 -32.62
CA LEU A 64 -1.35 -23.37 -32.85
C LEU A 64 -1.75 -23.24 -34.34
N PRO A 65 -2.98 -22.76 -34.62
CA PRO A 65 -3.35 -22.23 -35.93
C PRO A 65 -2.35 -21.17 -36.43
N SER A 66 -2.20 -21.06 -37.75
CA SER A 66 -1.16 -20.25 -38.39
C SER A 66 -1.22 -18.77 -38.00
N ASP A 67 -2.42 -18.21 -37.88
CA ASP A 67 -2.70 -16.84 -37.43
C ASP A 67 -2.27 -16.62 -35.97
N LYS A 68 -2.64 -17.51 -35.05
CA LYS A 68 -2.25 -17.44 -33.63
C LYS A 68 -0.75 -17.63 -33.44
N ARG A 69 -0.15 -18.55 -34.19
CA ARG A 69 1.30 -18.79 -34.20
C ARG A 69 2.06 -17.55 -34.70
N GLN A 70 1.60 -16.93 -35.78
CA GLN A 70 2.19 -15.69 -36.29
C GLN A 70 2.06 -14.56 -35.27
N ALA A 71 0.90 -14.41 -34.62
CA ALA A 71 0.66 -13.39 -33.61
C ALA A 71 1.55 -13.58 -32.37
N PHE A 72 1.76 -14.82 -31.93
CA PHE A 72 2.71 -15.18 -30.86
C PHE A 72 4.15 -14.82 -31.24
N LEU A 73 4.60 -15.23 -32.43
CA LEU A 73 5.97 -14.96 -32.90
C LEU A 73 6.25 -13.46 -33.11
N ALA A 74 5.20 -12.65 -33.32
CA ALA A 74 5.27 -11.19 -33.40
C ALA A 74 5.21 -10.49 -32.04
N MET A 75 5.20 -11.21 -30.92
CA MET A 75 5.33 -10.61 -29.57
C MET A 75 6.78 -10.20 -29.29
N CYS A 76 6.97 -9.24 -28.40
CA CYS A 76 8.30 -8.75 -28.05
C CYS A 76 9.13 -9.87 -27.40
N ASN A 77 10.42 -9.96 -27.74
CA ASN A 77 11.36 -10.81 -27.03
C ASN A 77 12.59 -9.98 -26.63
N ILE A 78 12.69 -9.64 -25.35
CA ILE A 78 13.81 -8.88 -24.80
C ILE A 78 14.96 -9.76 -24.30
N TYR A 79 14.82 -11.10 -24.41
CA TYR A 79 15.85 -12.06 -24.03
C TYR A 79 16.54 -12.58 -25.30
N PRO A 80 17.72 -12.04 -25.65
CA PRO A 80 18.49 -12.55 -26.77
C PRO A 80 18.97 -13.97 -26.46
N GLY A 81 18.83 -14.87 -27.43
CA GLY A 81 19.17 -16.28 -27.28
C GLY A 81 19.21 -17.00 -28.63
N ASP A 82 19.63 -18.26 -28.61
CA ASP A 82 19.59 -19.13 -29.78
C ASP A 82 18.15 -19.39 -30.25
N ALA A 83 17.98 -19.91 -31.47
CA ALA A 83 16.65 -20.25 -32.00
C ALA A 83 15.87 -21.23 -31.09
N ASN A 84 16.57 -22.01 -30.26
CA ASN A 84 15.97 -22.95 -29.32
C ASN A 84 15.37 -22.29 -28.07
N SER A 85 15.71 -21.03 -27.79
CA SER A 85 15.22 -20.27 -26.64
C SER A 85 14.25 -19.14 -27.00
N GLN A 86 14.00 -18.88 -28.30
CA GLN A 86 13.09 -17.83 -28.77
C GLN A 86 11.71 -17.87 -28.08
N TYR A 87 11.06 -19.05 -28.05
CA TYR A 87 9.72 -19.17 -27.48
C TYR A 87 9.70 -18.86 -25.99
N LEU A 88 10.73 -19.31 -25.26
CA LEU A 88 10.85 -19.03 -23.83
C LEU A 88 11.14 -17.55 -23.58
N GLY A 89 11.94 -16.90 -24.44
CA GLY A 89 12.18 -15.46 -24.37
C GLY A 89 10.89 -14.64 -24.55
N ILE A 90 10.09 -14.98 -25.56
CA ILE A 90 8.75 -14.38 -25.76
C ILE A 90 7.89 -14.59 -24.51
N ILE A 91 7.82 -15.82 -24.01
CA ILE A 91 7.02 -16.15 -22.82
C ILE A 91 7.46 -15.35 -21.60
N ARG A 92 8.76 -15.31 -21.30
CA ARG A 92 9.30 -14.55 -20.17
C ARG A 92 9.04 -13.06 -20.26
N THR A 93 8.93 -12.54 -21.48
CA THR A 93 8.67 -11.11 -21.74
C THR A 93 7.19 -10.77 -21.55
N ASN A 94 6.28 -11.65 -21.95
CA ASN A 94 4.86 -11.28 -22.15
C ASN A 94 3.87 -12.05 -21.26
N ALA A 95 4.25 -13.19 -20.68
CA ALA A 95 3.30 -14.05 -19.98
C ALA A 95 2.64 -13.35 -18.78
N LEU A 96 1.35 -13.59 -18.62
CA LEU A 96 0.54 -13.04 -17.53
C LEU A 96 0.21 -14.12 -16.50
N PRO A 97 0.08 -13.76 -15.20
CA PRO A 97 -0.22 -14.73 -14.15
C PRO A 97 -1.55 -15.46 -14.35
N MET A 98 -1.57 -16.70 -13.89
CA MET A 98 -2.74 -17.59 -13.78
C MET A 98 -2.72 -18.26 -12.40
N ASP A 99 -3.79 -18.97 -12.03
CA ASP A 99 -3.87 -19.70 -10.75
C ASP A 99 -2.64 -20.61 -10.51
N ASN A 100 -2.33 -21.51 -11.44
CA ASN A 100 -1.22 -22.47 -11.33
C ASN A 100 -0.09 -22.18 -12.34
N GLY A 101 0.32 -20.91 -12.46
CA GLY A 101 1.46 -20.51 -13.30
C GLY A 101 1.21 -19.26 -14.14
N SER A 102 1.48 -19.35 -15.44
CA SER A 102 1.33 -18.20 -16.35
C SER A 102 0.92 -18.63 -17.76
N GLY A 103 0.44 -17.67 -18.55
CA GLY A 103 -0.03 -17.94 -19.90
C GLY A 103 0.20 -16.80 -20.87
N ILE A 104 0.07 -17.14 -22.16
CA ILE A 104 0.08 -16.17 -23.25
C ILE A 104 -1.34 -15.94 -23.74
N PHE A 105 -1.70 -14.66 -23.84
CA PHE A 105 -3.01 -14.17 -24.24
C PHE A 105 -2.81 -13.17 -25.39
N LEU A 106 -3.56 -13.29 -26.48
CA LEU A 106 -3.22 -12.58 -27.72
C LEU A 106 -3.38 -11.06 -27.59
N ALA A 107 -4.43 -10.59 -26.91
CA ALA A 107 -4.68 -9.18 -26.69
C ALA A 107 -4.09 -8.69 -25.36
N ALA A 108 -4.33 -9.39 -24.25
CA ALA A 108 -3.93 -8.93 -22.92
C ALA A 108 -2.40 -8.79 -22.77
N CYS A 109 -1.62 -9.66 -23.42
CA CYS A 109 -0.16 -9.54 -23.44
C CYS A 109 0.37 -8.36 -24.29
N ARG A 110 -0.50 -7.65 -25.01
CA ARG A 110 -0.16 -6.41 -25.76
C ARG A 110 -0.41 -5.15 -24.94
N ILE A 111 -0.98 -5.25 -23.74
CA ILE A 111 -1.25 -4.08 -22.91
C ILE A 111 0.06 -3.57 -22.31
N ASN A 112 0.38 -2.31 -22.56
CA ASN A 112 1.60 -1.67 -22.06
C ASN A 112 1.54 -1.35 -20.56
N HIS A 113 2.71 -1.05 -20.01
CA HIS A 113 2.86 -0.64 -18.63
C HIS A 113 2.55 0.85 -18.41
N ALA A 114 1.84 1.14 -17.32
CA ALA A 114 1.92 2.40 -16.58
C ALA A 114 1.93 2.11 -15.08
N CYS A 115 2.59 2.96 -14.28
CA CYS A 115 2.60 2.79 -12.82
C CYS A 115 1.29 3.27 -12.18
N ASP A 116 0.60 4.19 -12.85
CA ASP A 116 -0.73 4.74 -12.59
C ASP A 116 -1.74 4.16 -13.60
N ASN A 117 -1.71 2.83 -13.75
CA ASN A 117 -2.48 2.12 -14.76
C ASN A 117 -3.99 2.37 -14.65
N ASN A 118 -4.68 2.33 -15.80
CA ASN A 118 -6.13 2.54 -15.88
C ASN A 118 -6.95 1.23 -15.99
N ALA A 119 -6.29 0.08 -16.10
CA ALA A 119 -6.96 -1.22 -16.10
C ALA A 119 -6.28 -2.24 -15.17
N GLN A 120 -7.08 -3.12 -14.57
CA GLN A 120 -6.64 -4.21 -13.71
C GLN A 120 -6.71 -5.54 -14.47
N LYS A 121 -5.62 -6.29 -14.41
CA LYS A 121 -5.54 -7.67 -14.93
C LYS A 121 -5.77 -8.69 -13.83
N GLY A 122 -6.39 -9.82 -14.16
CA GLY A 122 -6.59 -10.91 -13.21
C GLY A 122 -7.04 -12.20 -13.87
N TRP A 123 -6.62 -13.33 -13.30
CA TRP A 123 -7.15 -14.65 -13.66
C TRP A 123 -8.49 -14.87 -12.96
N ASN A 124 -9.56 -15.05 -13.73
CA ASN A 124 -10.85 -15.47 -13.18
C ASN A 124 -10.91 -17.00 -13.23
N ASP A 125 -10.84 -17.61 -12.04
CA ASP A 125 -10.81 -19.06 -11.92
C ASP A 125 -12.17 -19.73 -12.20
N GLY A 126 -13.28 -19.00 -11.98
CA GLY A 126 -14.63 -19.51 -12.21
C GLY A 126 -14.92 -19.77 -13.69
N ILE A 127 -14.41 -18.90 -14.58
CA ILE A 127 -14.56 -19.05 -16.03
C ILE A 127 -13.27 -19.53 -16.73
N LYS A 128 -12.18 -19.71 -15.98
CA LYS A 128 -10.84 -20.10 -16.49
C LYS A 128 -10.33 -19.19 -17.61
N ARG A 129 -10.49 -17.87 -17.44
CA ARG A 129 -10.06 -16.83 -18.39
C ARG A 129 -9.18 -15.79 -17.71
N HIS A 130 -8.22 -15.23 -18.45
CA HIS A 130 -7.60 -13.99 -18.04
C HIS A 130 -8.51 -12.81 -18.41
N THR A 131 -8.76 -11.94 -17.44
CA THR A 131 -9.66 -10.81 -17.57
C THR A 131 -8.93 -9.49 -17.37
N VAL A 132 -9.42 -8.45 -18.02
CA VAL A 132 -8.95 -7.08 -17.84
C VAL A 132 -10.16 -6.18 -17.61
N HIS A 133 -10.18 -5.43 -16.51
CA HIS A 133 -11.28 -4.52 -16.14
C HIS A 133 -10.78 -3.09 -16.03
N ALA A 134 -11.61 -2.12 -16.41
CA ALA A 134 -11.30 -0.70 -16.27
C ALA A 134 -11.35 -0.27 -14.79
N LEU A 135 -10.28 0.35 -14.28
CA LEU A 135 -10.19 0.87 -12.91
C LEU A 135 -10.93 2.20 -12.73
N ARG A 136 -10.99 2.96 -13.82
CA ARG A 136 -11.68 4.25 -13.95
C ARG A 136 -12.29 4.34 -15.34
N ASP A 137 -13.01 5.42 -15.61
CA ASP A 137 -13.39 5.75 -16.98
C ASP A 137 -12.11 5.91 -17.83
N ILE A 138 -12.15 5.37 -19.05
CA ILE A 138 -11.09 5.46 -20.06
C ILE A 138 -11.71 6.12 -21.29
N ASP A 139 -11.15 7.25 -21.71
CA ASP A 139 -11.70 8.02 -22.83
C ASP A 139 -11.34 7.39 -24.18
N GLU A 140 -12.13 7.69 -25.22
CA GLU A 140 -11.80 7.29 -26.58
C GLU A 140 -10.42 7.83 -26.99
N GLY A 141 -9.59 6.96 -27.56
CA GLY A 141 -8.21 7.29 -27.95
C GLY A 141 -7.18 7.13 -26.83
N GLU A 142 -7.61 6.91 -25.59
CA GLU A 142 -6.69 6.66 -24.47
C GLU A 142 -6.05 5.27 -24.55
N GLU A 143 -4.76 5.15 -24.19
CA GLU A 143 -4.07 3.88 -24.08
C GLU A 143 -4.53 3.10 -22.84
N ILE A 144 -4.91 1.85 -23.04
CA ILE A 144 -5.20 0.93 -21.94
C ILE A 144 -3.87 0.41 -21.41
N THR A 145 -3.69 0.51 -20.10
CA THR A 145 -2.44 0.18 -19.42
C THR A 145 -2.68 -0.68 -18.18
N ILE A 146 -1.70 -1.52 -17.85
CA ILE A 146 -1.67 -2.35 -16.64
C ILE A 146 -0.35 -2.13 -15.89
N THR A 147 -0.28 -2.45 -14.61
CA THR A 147 1.03 -2.52 -13.93
C THR A 147 1.75 -3.83 -14.24
N TYR A 148 3.07 -3.80 -14.49
CA TYR A 148 3.92 -5.00 -14.64
C TYR A 148 4.68 -5.35 -13.36
N VAL A 149 4.68 -4.43 -12.40
CA VAL A 149 5.43 -4.51 -11.14
C VAL A 149 4.47 -4.35 -9.97
N GLY A 150 4.96 -4.55 -8.74
CA GLY A 150 4.15 -4.32 -7.54
C GLY A 150 3.64 -2.88 -7.49
N VAL A 151 2.35 -2.72 -7.16
CA VAL A 151 1.67 -1.41 -7.07
C VAL A 151 2.23 -0.54 -5.94
N LEU A 152 2.71 -1.17 -4.86
CA LEU A 152 3.24 -0.48 -3.69
C LEU A 152 4.73 -0.10 -3.78
N ASN A 153 5.39 -0.40 -4.89
CA ASN A 153 6.80 -0.05 -5.05
C ASN A 153 6.98 1.46 -5.22
N ASN A 154 7.89 2.09 -4.47
CA ASN A 154 8.32 3.46 -4.73
C ASN A 154 8.99 3.64 -6.11
N ARG A 155 9.16 4.89 -6.58
CA ARG A 155 9.63 5.22 -7.93
C ARG A 155 10.95 4.54 -8.27
N ARG A 156 11.92 4.56 -7.35
CA ARG A 156 13.23 3.91 -7.55
C ARG A 156 13.05 2.41 -7.80
N THR A 157 12.32 1.74 -6.91
CA THR A 157 12.07 0.29 -7.00
C THR A 157 11.33 -0.09 -8.29
N ARG A 158 10.32 0.70 -8.69
CA ARG A 158 9.61 0.48 -9.98
C ARG A 158 10.56 0.61 -11.16
N GLN A 159 11.35 1.68 -11.23
CA GLN A 159 12.28 1.93 -12.33
C GLN A 159 13.38 0.85 -12.42
N GLU A 160 13.94 0.44 -11.28
CA GLU A 160 14.94 -0.64 -11.24
C GLU A 160 14.33 -1.97 -11.71
N ALA A 161 13.14 -2.32 -11.23
CA ALA A 161 12.45 -3.54 -11.64
C ALA A 161 12.15 -3.55 -13.15
N LEU A 162 11.67 -2.43 -13.70
CA LEU A 162 11.36 -2.29 -15.13
C LEU A 162 12.62 -2.33 -16.00
N ARG A 163 13.70 -1.65 -15.61
CA ARG A 163 14.99 -1.73 -16.32
C ARG A 163 15.57 -3.14 -16.26
N LYS A 164 15.50 -3.80 -15.12
CA LYS A 164 16.04 -5.16 -14.92
C LYS A 164 15.26 -6.19 -15.72
N LYS A 165 13.94 -6.20 -15.58
CA LYS A 165 13.04 -7.25 -16.11
C LYS A 165 12.54 -6.96 -17.53
N PHE A 166 12.29 -5.69 -17.87
CA PHE A 166 11.62 -5.29 -19.12
C PHE A 166 12.48 -4.39 -20.03
N LYS A 167 13.68 -4.00 -19.58
CA LYS A 167 14.68 -3.24 -20.38
C LYS A 167 14.20 -1.87 -20.87
N PHE A 168 13.29 -1.21 -20.15
CA PHE A 168 12.88 0.17 -20.45
C PHE A 168 12.86 1.04 -19.19
N THR A 169 12.87 2.37 -19.39
CA THR A 169 12.65 3.37 -18.34
C THR A 169 11.20 3.88 -18.46
N CYS A 170 10.44 3.83 -17.37
CA CYS A 170 9.03 4.24 -17.40
C CYS A 170 8.91 5.76 -17.43
N LEU A 171 8.06 6.26 -18.33
CA LEU A 171 7.77 7.69 -18.50
C LEU A 171 6.27 8.00 -18.28
N CYS A 172 5.53 7.11 -17.60
CA CYS A 172 4.14 7.37 -17.22
C CYS A 172 4.00 8.63 -16.36
N HIS A 173 2.78 9.13 -16.18
CA HIS A 173 2.55 10.37 -15.45
C HIS A 173 3.10 10.29 -14.01
N LEU A 174 2.85 9.21 -13.29
CA LEU A 174 3.41 8.98 -11.95
C LEU A 174 4.95 8.99 -11.92
N CYS A 175 5.63 8.41 -12.90
CA CYS A 175 7.09 8.41 -12.98
C CYS A 175 7.69 9.72 -13.51
N SER A 176 6.86 10.59 -14.07
CA SER A 176 7.23 11.89 -14.60
C SER A 176 6.88 13.05 -13.65
N LEU A 177 6.35 12.74 -12.45
CA LEU A 177 6.08 13.74 -11.44
C LEU A 177 7.34 14.54 -11.05
N PRO A 178 7.18 15.83 -10.72
CA PRO A 178 8.21 16.65 -10.09
C PRO A 178 8.77 15.98 -8.81
N PRO A 179 10.04 16.25 -8.44
CA PRO A 179 10.69 15.57 -7.30
C PRO A 179 9.91 15.61 -5.99
N ASN A 180 9.32 16.76 -5.63
CA ASN A 180 8.53 16.92 -4.41
C ASN A 180 7.25 16.08 -4.42
N LEU A 181 6.50 16.05 -5.53
CA LEU A 181 5.29 15.24 -5.67
C LEU A 181 5.61 13.74 -5.73
N SER A 182 6.73 13.39 -6.38
CA SER A 182 7.24 12.02 -6.39
C SER A 182 7.63 11.56 -4.98
N ALA A 183 8.32 12.40 -4.20
CA ALA A 183 8.71 12.08 -2.83
C ALA A 183 7.48 11.88 -1.93
N GLU A 184 6.45 12.71 -2.07
CA GLU A 184 5.21 12.55 -1.30
C GLU A 184 4.42 11.31 -1.71
N SER A 185 4.43 10.94 -3.00
CA SER A 185 3.89 9.65 -3.44
C SER A 185 4.66 8.48 -2.84
N ASP A 186 5.98 8.53 -2.87
CA ASP A 186 6.84 7.45 -2.37
C ASP A 186 6.70 7.31 -0.85
N ARG A 187 6.63 8.43 -0.09
CA ARG A 187 6.37 8.44 1.35
C ARG A 187 5.09 7.69 1.71
N ARG A 188 3.99 7.95 0.99
CA ARG A 188 2.70 7.29 1.23
C ARG A 188 2.75 5.79 0.92
N LEU A 189 3.42 5.40 -0.17
CA LEU A 189 3.59 3.99 -0.54
C LEU A 189 4.43 3.23 0.48
N ASP A 190 5.54 3.84 0.94
CA ASP A 190 6.40 3.26 1.97
C ASP A 190 5.64 3.12 3.31
N GLU A 191 4.79 4.10 3.66
CA GLU A 191 3.92 4.05 4.85
C GLU A 191 2.88 2.92 4.76
N ILE A 192 2.25 2.71 3.58
CA ILE A 192 1.33 1.58 3.36
C ILE A 192 2.05 0.24 3.55
N LEU A 193 3.25 0.09 2.98
CA LEU A 193 4.06 -1.12 3.11
C LEU A 193 4.46 -1.39 4.57
N GLU A 194 4.75 -0.34 5.32
CA GLU A 194 5.05 -0.47 6.74
C GLU A 194 3.82 -0.95 7.53
N MET A 195 2.64 -0.40 7.25
CA MET A 195 1.39 -0.87 7.87
C MET A 195 1.11 -2.32 7.52
N ASP A 196 1.27 -2.73 6.25
CA ASP A 196 1.13 -4.13 5.80
C ASP A 196 2.05 -5.03 6.62
N ALA A 197 3.33 -4.66 6.75
CA ALA A 197 4.30 -5.44 7.49
C ALA A 197 3.96 -5.55 8.99
N ARG A 198 3.37 -4.49 9.59
CA ARG A 198 2.92 -4.51 10.99
C ARG A 198 1.71 -5.44 11.17
N ILE A 199 0.74 -5.40 10.24
CA ILE A 199 -0.45 -6.25 10.25
C ILE A 199 -0.04 -7.72 10.08
N GLU A 200 0.81 -8.02 9.08
CA GLU A 200 1.28 -9.38 8.77
C GLU A 200 2.11 -9.97 9.91
N ARG A 201 3.02 -9.19 10.53
CA ARG A 201 3.80 -9.65 11.70
C ARG A 201 2.91 -9.97 12.90
N GLY A 202 1.83 -9.21 13.09
CA GLY A 202 0.87 -9.47 14.16
C GLY A 202 0.12 -10.78 13.92
N GLY A 203 -0.34 -11.01 12.70
CA GLY A 203 -1.16 -12.16 12.34
C GLY A 203 -2.38 -12.30 13.26
N LEU A 204 -2.86 -13.53 13.45
CA LEU A 204 -4.02 -13.79 14.33
C LEU A 204 -3.75 -13.38 15.79
N VAL A 205 -2.51 -13.53 16.28
CA VAL A 205 -2.16 -13.16 17.66
C VAL A 205 -2.28 -11.65 17.86
N GLY A 206 -1.80 -10.85 16.91
CA GLY A 206 -1.92 -9.39 16.90
C GLY A 206 -3.38 -8.96 16.87
N ILE A 207 -4.18 -9.58 16.00
CA ILE A 207 -5.63 -9.34 15.92
C ILE A 207 -6.27 -9.57 17.29
N LEU A 208 -5.98 -10.69 17.97
CA LEU A 208 -6.64 -11.01 19.24
C LEU A 208 -6.12 -10.21 20.44
N SER A 209 -4.84 -9.83 20.45
CA SER A 209 -4.20 -9.16 21.58
C SER A 209 -4.46 -7.65 21.62
N ASP A 210 -4.38 -6.97 20.47
CA ASP A 210 -4.63 -5.54 20.37
C ASP A 210 -5.41 -5.20 19.09
N PRO A 211 -6.69 -5.60 19.03
CA PRO A 211 -7.50 -5.45 17.83
C PRO A 211 -7.72 -3.99 17.44
N LYS A 212 -7.73 -3.06 18.41
CA LYS A 212 -7.88 -1.63 18.12
C LYS A 212 -6.67 -1.09 17.37
N ARG A 213 -5.45 -1.46 17.79
CA ARG A 213 -4.23 -1.01 17.12
C ARG A 213 -4.11 -1.58 15.71
N ILE A 214 -4.40 -2.87 15.52
CA ILE A 214 -4.37 -3.48 14.18
C ILE A 214 -5.44 -2.84 13.29
N LEU A 215 -6.65 -2.62 13.80
CA LEU A 215 -7.70 -1.91 13.05
C LEU A 215 -7.27 -0.47 12.70
N GLY A 216 -6.55 0.21 13.58
CA GLY A 216 -5.99 1.54 13.33
C GLY A 216 -4.94 1.55 12.23
N TYR A 217 -4.08 0.53 12.12
CA TYR A 217 -3.16 0.39 10.98
C TYR A 217 -3.92 0.22 9.66
N VAL A 218 -4.98 -0.58 9.65
CA VAL A 218 -5.82 -0.78 8.46
C VAL A 218 -6.58 0.52 8.09
N ASP A 219 -7.11 1.25 9.08
CA ASP A 219 -7.73 2.57 8.86
C ASP A 219 -6.74 3.53 8.19
N ARG A 220 -5.49 3.58 8.70
CA ARG A 220 -4.45 4.42 8.11
C ARG A 220 -4.12 4.01 6.67
N GLN A 221 -4.07 2.71 6.37
CA GLN A 221 -3.90 2.24 4.98
C GLN A 221 -5.03 2.72 4.07
N VAL A 222 -6.28 2.59 4.50
CA VAL A 222 -7.44 3.06 3.72
C VAL A 222 -7.36 4.57 3.46
N GLN A 223 -6.95 5.37 4.45
CA GLN A 223 -6.74 6.81 4.27
C GLN A 223 -5.66 7.09 3.24
N LEU A 224 -4.50 6.43 3.34
CA LEU A 224 -3.37 6.60 2.40
C LEU A 224 -3.74 6.18 0.97
N TYR A 225 -4.52 5.12 0.80
CA TYR A 225 -5.04 4.74 -0.51
C TYR A 225 -5.99 5.79 -1.09
N ASN A 226 -6.92 6.30 -0.29
CA ASN A 226 -7.84 7.36 -0.72
C ASN A 226 -7.11 8.67 -1.09
N GLU A 227 -5.99 8.98 -0.42
CA GLU A 227 -5.11 10.10 -0.78
C GLU A 227 -4.40 9.89 -2.13
N GLN A 228 -4.12 8.64 -2.54
CA GLN A 228 -3.51 8.34 -3.85
C GLN A 228 -4.50 8.51 -5.00
N GLY A 229 -5.73 8.09 -4.77
CA GLY A 229 -6.83 8.28 -5.68
C GLY A 229 -8.06 7.52 -5.22
N PRO A 230 -9.25 7.92 -5.69
CA PRO A 230 -10.44 7.11 -5.48
C PRO A 230 -10.21 5.73 -6.11
N ASP A 231 -10.65 4.69 -5.41
CA ASP A 231 -10.70 3.31 -5.91
C ASP A 231 -9.35 2.63 -6.21
N ASP A 232 -8.31 2.97 -5.43
CA ASP A 232 -7.04 2.23 -5.47
C ASP A 232 -7.26 0.71 -5.35
N ALA A 233 -6.51 -0.06 -6.13
CA ALA A 233 -6.64 -1.52 -6.21
C ALA A 233 -6.32 -2.25 -4.88
N GLY A 234 -5.66 -1.58 -3.93
CA GLY A 234 -5.38 -2.08 -2.58
C GLY A 234 -6.56 -1.93 -1.59
N LEU A 235 -7.48 -0.99 -1.82
CA LEU A 235 -8.61 -0.73 -0.92
C LEU A 235 -9.46 -1.98 -0.59
N PRO A 236 -9.82 -2.85 -1.56
CA PRO A 236 -10.66 -4.00 -1.27
C PRO A 236 -10.02 -4.96 -0.27
N ARG A 237 -8.70 -5.17 -0.37
CA ARG A 237 -7.94 -6.00 0.58
C ARG A 237 -7.96 -5.36 1.97
N ALA A 238 -7.66 -4.07 2.09
CA ALA A 238 -7.64 -3.38 3.37
C ALA A 238 -9.02 -3.44 4.08
N PHE A 239 -10.11 -3.21 3.34
CA PHE A 239 -11.45 -3.38 3.90
C PHE A 239 -11.71 -4.83 4.34
N PHE A 240 -11.26 -5.82 3.56
CA PHE A 240 -11.42 -7.21 3.95
C PHE A 240 -10.61 -7.57 5.21
N ASP A 241 -9.39 -7.04 5.36
CA ASP A 241 -8.59 -7.20 6.58
C ASP A 241 -9.31 -6.60 7.80
N ALA A 242 -9.92 -5.41 7.67
CA ALA A 242 -10.77 -4.82 8.72
C ALA A 242 -11.99 -5.72 9.05
N ALA A 243 -12.61 -6.31 8.03
CA ALA A 243 -13.74 -7.22 8.22
C ALA A 243 -13.35 -8.47 9.02
N GLN A 244 -12.17 -9.02 8.77
CA GLN A 244 -11.63 -10.19 9.49
C GLN A 244 -11.33 -9.88 10.96
N ILE A 245 -10.78 -8.69 11.25
CA ILE A 245 -10.55 -8.19 12.61
C ILE A 245 -11.88 -8.04 13.35
N ALA A 246 -12.87 -7.39 12.72
CA ALA A 246 -14.19 -7.22 13.31
C ALA A 246 -14.87 -8.56 13.59
N ALA A 247 -14.86 -9.49 12.62
CA ALA A 247 -15.41 -10.84 12.79
C ALA A 247 -14.72 -11.61 13.93
N ALA A 248 -13.39 -11.49 14.04
CA ALA A 248 -12.60 -12.14 15.09
C ALA A 248 -13.06 -11.78 16.52
N HIS A 249 -13.62 -10.59 16.71
CA HIS A 249 -14.11 -10.10 17.99
C HIS A 249 -15.64 -10.11 18.12
N GLY A 250 -16.33 -10.76 17.18
CA GLY A 250 -17.79 -10.92 17.18
C GLY A 250 -18.56 -9.69 16.70
N ASP A 251 -17.89 -8.70 16.09
CA ASP A 251 -18.52 -7.47 15.60
C ASP A 251 -19.10 -7.66 14.21
N LEU A 252 -20.28 -8.28 14.14
CA LEU A 252 -20.93 -8.61 12.87
C LEU A 252 -21.39 -7.35 12.11
N ALA A 253 -21.79 -6.29 12.81
CA ALA A 253 -22.23 -5.03 12.19
C ALA A 253 -21.11 -4.40 11.34
N ARG A 254 -19.92 -4.21 11.93
CA ARG A 254 -18.78 -3.65 11.19
C ARG A 254 -18.23 -4.63 10.16
N SER A 255 -18.13 -5.92 10.52
CA SER A 255 -17.63 -6.94 9.61
C SER A 255 -18.43 -7.00 8.31
N ARG A 256 -19.77 -6.91 8.40
CA ARG A 256 -20.65 -6.79 7.24
C ARG A 256 -20.29 -5.60 6.36
N ILE A 257 -20.27 -4.38 6.92
CA ILE A 257 -20.03 -3.15 6.16
C ILE A 257 -18.65 -3.17 5.48
N PHE A 258 -17.61 -3.59 6.21
CA PHE A 258 -16.28 -3.74 5.64
C PHE A 258 -16.24 -4.77 4.51
N THR A 259 -16.92 -5.91 4.67
CA THR A 259 -17.03 -6.93 3.62
C THR A 259 -17.80 -6.41 2.40
N GLU A 260 -18.86 -5.63 2.59
CA GLU A 260 -19.63 -4.99 1.51
C GLU A 260 -18.74 -4.01 0.71
N ARG A 261 -17.92 -3.20 1.38
CA ARG A 261 -16.94 -2.30 0.73
C ARG A 261 -15.88 -3.07 -0.04
N ALA A 262 -15.35 -4.15 0.55
CA ALA A 262 -14.39 -5.03 -0.12
C ALA A 262 -15.01 -5.66 -1.39
N ALA A 263 -16.23 -6.18 -1.28
CA ALA A 263 -16.95 -6.78 -2.40
C ALA A 263 -17.23 -5.76 -3.53
N ALA A 264 -17.62 -4.52 -3.19
CA ALA A 264 -17.86 -3.45 -4.15
C ALA A 264 -16.59 -3.10 -4.93
N GLY A 265 -15.44 -3.03 -4.25
CA GLY A 265 -14.17 -2.77 -4.91
C GLY A 265 -13.71 -3.95 -5.78
N TRP A 266 -13.77 -5.19 -5.29
CA TRP A 266 -13.43 -6.35 -6.12
C TRP A 266 -14.38 -6.56 -7.31
N LEU A 267 -15.64 -6.14 -7.21
CA LEU A 267 -16.58 -6.12 -8.33
C LEU A 267 -16.03 -5.27 -9.50
N VAL A 268 -15.44 -4.10 -9.20
CA VAL A 268 -14.78 -3.25 -10.20
C VAL A 268 -13.52 -3.94 -10.74
N LEU A 269 -12.69 -4.52 -9.87
CA LEU A 269 -11.40 -5.09 -10.25
C LEU A 269 -11.49 -6.40 -11.04
N GLN A 270 -12.53 -7.21 -10.79
CA GLN A 270 -12.59 -8.61 -11.22
C GLN A 270 -13.92 -9.03 -11.87
N GLY A 271 -14.97 -8.20 -11.78
CA GLY A 271 -16.31 -8.52 -12.28
C GLY A 271 -17.14 -9.40 -11.35
N ASN A 272 -18.45 -9.46 -11.59
CA ASN A 272 -19.44 -10.11 -10.72
C ASN A 272 -19.38 -11.64 -10.68
N ASP A 273 -18.75 -12.27 -11.68
CA ASP A 273 -18.56 -13.71 -11.79
C ASP A 273 -17.20 -14.17 -11.24
N SER A 274 -16.42 -13.27 -10.64
CA SER A 274 -15.19 -13.66 -9.94
C SER A 274 -15.54 -14.46 -8.68
N PRO A 275 -14.87 -15.61 -8.44
CA PRO A 275 -15.01 -16.35 -7.19
C PRO A 275 -14.79 -15.48 -5.94
N GLN A 276 -13.84 -14.54 -5.99
CA GLN A 276 -13.57 -13.61 -4.88
C GLN A 276 -14.79 -12.72 -4.60
N VAL A 277 -15.45 -12.21 -5.64
CA VAL A 277 -16.62 -11.34 -5.50
C VAL A 277 -17.82 -12.13 -4.98
N LEU A 278 -18.05 -13.32 -5.53
CA LEU A 278 -19.15 -14.20 -5.09
C LEU A 278 -18.98 -14.61 -3.61
N GLN A 279 -17.78 -15.02 -3.22
CA GLN A 279 -17.48 -15.42 -1.85
C GLN A 279 -17.64 -14.26 -0.87
N THR A 280 -17.15 -13.07 -1.22
CA THR A 280 -17.22 -11.89 -0.35
C THR A 280 -18.64 -11.34 -0.24
N GLN A 281 -19.43 -11.35 -1.32
CA GLN A 281 -20.85 -11.04 -1.26
C GLN A 281 -21.64 -12.03 -0.39
N GLN A 282 -21.32 -13.33 -0.46
CA GLN A 282 -21.92 -14.32 0.42
C GLN A 282 -21.54 -14.05 1.88
N LEU A 283 -20.28 -13.72 2.13
CA LEU A 283 -19.81 -13.41 3.48
C LEU A 283 -20.43 -12.13 4.03
N ALA A 284 -20.63 -11.09 3.22
CA ALA A 284 -21.34 -9.88 3.65
C ALA A 284 -22.76 -10.19 4.13
N ARG A 285 -23.46 -11.13 3.47
CA ARG A 285 -24.80 -11.58 3.88
C ARG A 285 -24.79 -12.41 5.16
N ASN A 286 -23.70 -13.11 5.44
CA ASN A 286 -23.54 -13.92 6.63
C ASN A 286 -22.12 -13.78 7.21
N PRO A 287 -21.78 -12.67 7.90
CA PRO A 287 -20.41 -12.44 8.36
C PRO A 287 -19.95 -13.47 9.40
N SER A 288 -20.89 -14.12 10.09
CA SER A 288 -20.58 -15.19 11.04
C SER A 288 -20.07 -16.49 10.39
N SER A 289 -20.17 -16.63 9.05
CA SER A 289 -19.54 -17.75 8.35
C SER A 289 -18.05 -17.56 8.10
N HIS A 290 -17.46 -16.42 8.49
CA HIS A 290 -16.02 -16.21 8.37
C HIS A 290 -15.24 -17.16 9.29
N ALA A 291 -14.09 -17.66 8.85
CA ALA A 291 -13.29 -18.62 9.61
C ALA A 291 -12.75 -18.06 10.94
N THR A 292 -12.54 -16.74 11.03
CA THR A 292 -12.10 -16.07 12.27
C THR A 292 -13.26 -15.72 13.21
N TYR A 293 -14.52 -15.91 12.81
CA TYR A 293 -15.64 -15.45 13.63
C TYR A 293 -15.65 -16.11 15.02
N GLY A 294 -15.81 -15.27 16.05
CA GLY A 294 -16.06 -15.75 17.42
C GLY A 294 -14.82 -16.19 18.20
N ASN A 295 -13.60 -15.94 17.69
CA ASN A 295 -12.37 -16.12 18.48
C ASN A 295 -12.38 -15.29 19.79
N SER A 296 -13.07 -14.15 19.77
CA SER A 296 -13.35 -13.30 20.93
C SER A 296 -14.77 -12.72 20.81
N THR A 297 -15.33 -12.30 21.95
CA THR A 297 -16.65 -11.64 22.02
C THR A 297 -16.55 -10.19 22.51
N ALA A 298 -15.34 -9.65 22.58
CA ALA A 298 -15.08 -8.31 23.14
C ALA A 298 -15.86 -7.19 22.43
N TRP A 299 -16.21 -7.37 21.16
CA TRP A 299 -16.88 -6.38 20.31
C TRP A 299 -18.24 -6.87 19.80
N LYS A 300 -18.86 -7.82 20.50
CA LYS A 300 -20.06 -8.51 20.05
C LYS A 300 -21.17 -7.54 19.62
N THR A 301 -21.61 -7.66 18.37
CA THR A 301 -22.77 -6.97 17.78
C THR A 301 -23.53 -7.94 16.88
N ALA A 302 -24.83 -7.75 16.71
CA ALA A 302 -25.59 -8.36 15.62
C ALA A 302 -25.29 -7.64 14.30
N ALA A 303 -25.50 -8.31 13.16
CA ALA A 303 -25.23 -7.73 11.85
C ALA A 303 -26.10 -6.49 11.54
N ASP A 304 -27.23 -6.34 12.23
CA ASP A 304 -28.17 -5.23 12.06
C ASP A 304 -28.00 -4.13 13.12
N ASP A 305 -27.04 -4.25 14.04
CA ASP A 305 -26.71 -3.22 15.05
C ASP A 305 -25.91 -2.04 14.45
N VAL A 306 -26.27 -1.62 13.24
CA VAL A 306 -25.68 -0.48 12.54
C VAL A 306 -26.36 0.80 13.00
N PRO A 307 -25.63 1.79 13.56
CA PRO A 307 -26.22 3.02 14.05
C PRO A 307 -26.88 3.81 12.92
N GLN A 308 -28.03 4.40 13.22
CA GLN A 308 -28.81 5.22 12.29
C GLN A 308 -28.66 6.70 12.65
N GLY A 309 -28.78 7.58 11.65
CA GLY A 309 -28.81 9.03 11.86
C GLY A 309 -27.45 9.68 12.15
N LEU A 310 -26.34 8.98 11.93
CA LEU A 310 -24.99 9.55 11.94
C LEU A 310 -24.71 10.27 10.62
N ASP A 311 -23.96 11.37 10.67
CA ASP A 311 -23.36 11.92 9.46
C ASP A 311 -22.19 11.05 8.92
N CYS A 312 -21.59 11.45 7.79
CA CYS A 312 -20.51 10.67 7.18
C CYS A 312 -19.28 10.52 8.09
N ASP A 313 -18.88 11.58 8.79
CA ASP A 313 -17.66 11.56 9.62
C ASP A 313 -17.90 10.78 10.92
N GLU A 314 -19.08 10.94 11.51
CA GLU A 314 -19.52 10.17 12.68
C GLU A 314 -19.66 8.69 12.35
N PHE A 315 -20.18 8.36 11.16
CA PHE A 315 -20.29 6.97 10.70
C PHE A 315 -18.91 6.34 10.47
N GLU A 316 -17.98 7.02 9.80
CA GLU A 316 -16.59 6.53 9.67
C GLU A 316 -15.91 6.41 11.03
N GLY A 317 -16.14 7.36 11.94
CA GLY A 317 -15.63 7.30 13.31
C GLY A 317 -16.12 6.07 14.06
N TRP A 318 -17.41 5.76 13.98
CA TRP A 318 -17.97 4.51 14.50
C TRP A 318 -17.37 3.30 13.80
N LEU A 319 -17.35 3.28 12.47
CA LEU A 319 -16.91 2.13 11.66
C LEU A 319 -15.47 1.72 12.01
N TRP A 320 -14.56 2.70 12.11
CA TRP A 320 -13.15 2.47 12.43
C TRP A 320 -12.85 2.45 13.93
N ARG A 321 -13.87 2.58 14.79
CA ARG A 321 -13.71 2.72 16.24
C ARG A 321 -12.72 3.83 16.62
N ARG A 322 -12.71 4.92 15.84
CA ARG A 322 -11.90 6.11 16.13
C ARG A 322 -12.36 6.67 17.45
N GLU A 323 -11.41 7.14 18.25
CA GLU A 323 -11.75 7.92 19.44
C GLU A 323 -12.57 9.12 18.97
N LYS A 324 -13.69 9.40 19.64
CA LYS A 324 -14.39 10.66 19.42
C LYS A 324 -13.33 11.73 19.61
N LYS A 325 -13.10 12.56 18.59
CA LYS A 325 -12.45 13.83 18.81
C LYS A 325 -13.32 14.53 19.85
N THR A 326 -12.97 14.43 21.13
CA THR A 326 -13.30 15.48 22.08
C THR A 326 -12.87 16.72 21.33
N GLN A 327 -13.81 17.58 20.96
CA GLN A 327 -13.43 18.90 20.47
C GLN A 327 -12.47 19.42 21.53
N PRO A 328 -11.18 19.60 21.23
CA PRO A 328 -10.35 20.36 22.14
C PRO A 328 -10.94 21.76 21.98
N GLU A 329 -11.74 22.18 22.95
CA GLU A 329 -12.08 23.57 23.08
C GLU A 329 -10.75 24.33 23.09
N LYS A 330 -10.45 25.00 21.97
CA LYS A 330 -9.36 25.96 21.80
C LYS A 330 -7.96 25.46 22.20
N GLN A 331 -7.28 24.73 21.31
CA GLN A 331 -5.81 24.75 21.29
C GLN A 331 -5.29 25.22 19.92
N GLY A 332 -5.28 26.53 19.76
CA GLY A 332 -4.72 27.23 18.60
C GLY A 332 -3.19 27.42 18.64
N LEU A 333 -2.45 26.73 19.52
CA LEU A 333 -1.02 26.96 19.69
C LEU A 333 -0.11 25.92 18.99
N PHE A 334 -0.53 24.66 18.86
CA PHE A 334 0.34 23.56 18.42
C PHE A 334 0.14 23.11 16.96
N ARG A 335 -0.63 23.84 16.15
CA ARG A 335 -0.85 23.50 14.73
C ARG A 335 0.32 23.85 13.81
N ASN A 336 1.30 24.62 14.29
CA ASN A 336 2.47 24.96 13.47
C ASN A 336 3.47 23.80 13.48
N GLN A 337 3.31 22.88 12.55
CA GLN A 337 4.20 21.72 12.38
C GLN A 337 5.65 22.10 12.02
N GLU A 338 5.92 23.36 11.61
CA GLU A 338 7.29 23.84 11.43
C GLU A 338 7.99 24.14 12.78
N ILE A 339 7.23 24.48 13.83
CA ILE A 339 7.77 24.80 15.17
C ILE A 339 7.56 23.62 16.14
N PHE A 340 6.47 22.88 15.99
CA PHE A 340 6.09 21.75 16.83
C PHE A 340 5.87 20.49 15.98
N PRO A 341 6.93 19.92 15.41
CA PRO A 341 6.85 18.76 14.50
C PRO A 341 6.43 17.47 15.24
N SER A 342 5.80 16.56 14.50
CA SER A 342 5.66 15.15 14.91
C SER A 342 7.00 14.42 14.80
N PHE A 343 7.11 13.22 15.36
CA PHE A 343 8.38 12.48 15.32
C PHE A 343 8.87 12.20 13.90
N LEU A 344 7.96 11.83 12.99
CA LEU A 344 8.28 11.57 11.59
C LEU A 344 8.72 12.81 10.82
N GLN A 345 8.40 14.01 11.33
CA GLN A 345 8.80 15.29 10.77
C GLN A 345 10.11 15.82 11.38
N LEU A 346 10.66 15.16 12.40
CA LEU A 346 11.94 15.56 12.98
C LEU A 346 13.08 15.31 12.00
N PRO A 347 14.11 16.18 11.98
CA PRO A 347 15.31 15.93 11.17
C PRO A 347 16.02 14.65 11.61
N ASN A 348 16.64 13.97 10.64
CA ASN A 348 17.49 12.81 10.91
C ASN A 348 18.87 13.29 11.36
N GLU A 349 19.45 12.66 12.38
CA GLU A 349 20.80 13.00 12.86
C GLU A 349 21.92 12.91 11.79
N ARG A 350 21.67 12.17 10.71
CA ARG A 350 22.63 11.94 9.61
C ARG A 350 22.38 12.80 8.38
N ASP A 351 21.27 13.53 8.33
CA ASP A 351 20.96 14.44 7.23
C ASP A 351 21.22 15.88 7.65
N VAL A 352 22.05 16.58 6.88
CA VAL A 352 22.22 18.02 7.00
C VAL A 352 21.14 18.65 6.13
N ASP A 353 20.02 19.00 6.76
CA ASP A 353 18.94 19.73 6.10
C ASP A 353 19.28 21.23 6.05
N ASP A 354 19.63 21.72 4.85
CA ASP A 354 19.96 23.13 4.59
C ASP A 354 18.79 24.09 4.86
N ASP A 355 17.54 23.60 4.95
CA ASP A 355 16.39 24.42 5.35
C ASP A 355 16.31 24.61 6.87
N LEU A 356 16.84 23.67 7.65
CA LEU A 356 16.83 23.69 9.11
C LEU A 356 18.12 24.24 9.73
N TYR A 357 19.25 24.13 9.03
CA TYR A 357 20.56 24.56 9.52
C TYR A 357 21.23 25.54 8.56
N GLU A 358 21.95 26.52 9.12
CA GLU A 358 22.86 27.36 8.35
C GLU A 358 24.29 27.14 8.79
N SER A 359 25.18 27.03 7.80
CA SER A 359 26.61 26.96 8.04
C SER A 359 27.28 28.29 7.73
N ARG A 360 28.17 28.75 8.61
CA ARG A 360 28.98 29.95 8.35
C ARG A 360 30.31 29.64 7.67
N ASP A 361 30.82 28.42 7.81
CA ASP A 361 32.18 28.01 7.43
C ASP A 361 32.29 26.56 6.90
N GLY A 362 31.17 25.87 6.70
CA GLY A 362 31.11 24.48 6.25
C GLY A 362 31.31 23.44 7.36
N ALA A 363 31.66 23.86 8.58
CA ALA A 363 31.97 22.97 9.71
C ALA A 363 31.07 23.23 10.93
N ASN A 364 30.64 24.47 11.14
CA ASN A 364 29.78 24.88 12.24
C ASN A 364 28.37 25.19 11.73
N TYR A 365 27.41 24.34 12.12
CA TYR A 365 26.00 24.45 11.76
C TYR A 365 25.21 25.01 12.94
N ARG A 366 24.36 26.01 12.68
CA ARG A 366 23.39 26.53 13.68
C ARG A 366 21.97 26.44 13.13
N PRO A 367 20.96 26.18 13.97
CA PRO A 367 19.57 26.13 13.49
C PRO A 367 19.13 27.46 12.87
N ARG A 368 18.53 27.43 11.68
CA ARG A 368 17.88 28.58 11.03
C ARG A 368 16.58 28.99 11.71
N ARG A 369 15.92 28.02 12.35
CA ARG A 369 14.66 28.18 13.10
C ARG A 369 14.69 27.31 14.35
N HIS A 370 13.81 27.60 15.30
CA HIS A 370 13.68 26.83 16.54
C HIS A 370 12.48 25.90 16.45
N TRP A 371 12.66 24.62 16.80
CA TRP A 371 11.58 23.65 16.91
C TRP A 371 11.63 22.91 18.25
N CYS A 372 10.46 22.49 18.72
CA CYS A 372 10.29 21.77 19.96
C CYS A 372 9.31 20.61 19.77
N PHE A 373 9.77 19.40 20.05
CA PHE A 373 8.97 18.20 20.02
C PHE A 373 8.19 18.05 21.32
N PHE A 374 6.89 17.80 21.22
CA PHE A 374 6.03 17.52 22.37
C PHE A 374 5.51 16.08 22.31
N ALA A 375 5.55 15.39 23.45
CA ALA A 375 4.96 14.07 23.60
C ALA A 375 4.49 13.80 25.03
N GLU A 376 3.52 12.91 25.19
CA GLU A 376 2.99 12.45 26.46
C GLU A 376 3.78 11.23 26.94
N ILE A 377 4.16 11.16 28.21
CA ILE A 377 4.78 9.96 28.80
C ILE A 377 3.73 8.86 28.92
N VAL A 378 3.97 7.72 28.26
CA VAL A 378 3.10 6.54 28.30
C VAL A 378 3.60 5.54 29.34
N ASP A 379 4.90 5.31 29.36
CA ASP A 379 5.58 4.40 30.28
C ASP A 379 7.03 4.85 30.52
N SER A 380 7.67 4.33 31.56
CA SER A 380 9.05 4.64 31.91
C SER A 380 9.77 3.43 32.48
N LEU A 381 11.03 3.26 32.11
CA LEU A 381 11.90 2.20 32.59
C LEU A 381 13.27 2.78 32.96
N GLN A 382 13.71 2.54 34.20
CA GLN A 382 15.05 2.89 34.67
C GLN A 382 15.86 1.61 34.90
N LEU A 383 16.75 1.27 33.97
CA LEU A 383 17.73 0.18 34.14
C LEU A 383 19.16 0.74 34.14
N LEU A 384 19.77 0.86 32.96
CA LEU A 384 21.11 1.43 32.79
C LEU A 384 21.07 2.96 32.65
N ARG A 385 19.98 3.46 32.07
CA ARG A 385 19.63 4.86 31.80
C ARG A 385 18.11 4.98 31.79
N LEU A 386 17.59 6.20 31.94
CA LEU A 386 16.17 6.45 31.79
C LEU A 386 15.75 6.20 30.34
N GLN A 387 14.73 5.37 30.20
CA GLN A 387 13.98 5.16 28.98
C GLN A 387 12.54 5.60 29.23
N LEU A 388 12.03 6.44 28.36
CA LEU A 388 10.62 6.78 28.32
C LEU A 388 10.01 6.20 27.05
N GLU A 389 8.81 5.66 27.17
CA GLU A 389 7.91 5.44 26.05
C GLU A 389 6.98 6.66 25.99
N VAL A 390 7.00 7.38 24.87
CA VAL A 390 6.29 8.66 24.73
C VAL A 390 5.40 8.66 23.50
N LYS A 391 4.25 9.32 23.56
CA LYS A 391 3.28 9.42 22.48
C LYS A 391 3.23 10.85 21.96
N ASP A 392 3.57 11.05 20.69
CA ASP A 392 3.59 12.40 20.11
C ASP A 392 2.19 12.96 19.83
N VAL A 393 2.14 14.18 19.30
CA VAL A 393 0.91 14.89 18.93
C VAL A 393 0.06 14.18 17.86
N THR A 394 0.64 13.23 17.11
CA THR A 394 -0.08 12.41 16.12
C THR A 394 -0.57 11.10 16.69
N GLY A 395 -0.19 10.79 17.93
CA GLY A 395 -0.48 9.54 18.60
C GLY A 395 0.56 8.46 18.39
N TYR A 396 1.70 8.78 17.75
CA TYR A 396 2.77 7.84 17.47
C TYR A 396 3.61 7.59 18.73
N THR A 397 3.77 6.32 19.10
CA THR A 397 4.56 5.92 20.27
C THR A 397 6.03 5.74 19.89
N ILE A 398 6.93 6.38 20.64
CA ILE A 398 8.34 6.52 20.32
C ILE A 398 9.17 6.24 21.57
N PRO A 399 10.29 5.52 21.46
CA PRO A 399 11.24 5.41 22.56
C PRO A 399 12.12 6.66 22.67
N LEU A 400 12.21 7.23 23.87
CA LEU A 400 13.13 8.33 24.19
C LEU A 400 14.15 7.85 25.23
N PHE A 401 15.43 7.91 24.87
CA PHE A 401 16.53 7.42 25.72
C PHE A 401 17.43 8.55 26.21
N PHE A 402 17.75 8.55 27.50
CA PHE A 402 18.63 9.53 28.13
C PHE A 402 20.09 9.09 28.02
N TYR A 403 20.83 9.71 27.11
CA TYR A 403 22.28 9.56 26.92
C TYR A 403 23.08 10.69 27.61
N THR A 404 22.43 11.45 28.48
CA THR A 404 23.04 12.48 29.33
C THR A 404 24.01 11.87 30.36
N ASP A 405 24.90 12.67 30.91
CA ASP A 405 25.89 12.23 31.92
C ASP A 405 25.22 11.61 33.16
N GLY A 406 24.11 12.19 33.62
CA GLY A 406 23.31 11.69 34.74
C GLY A 406 22.33 10.57 34.35
N ARG A 407 22.28 10.17 33.07
CA ARG A 407 21.46 9.08 32.54
C ARG A 407 19.98 9.16 32.93
N GLY A 408 19.44 10.37 33.00
CA GLY A 408 18.05 10.67 33.36
C GLY A 408 17.82 11.07 34.82
N SER A 409 18.86 11.05 35.67
CA SER A 409 18.75 11.56 37.05
C SER A 409 18.58 13.08 37.15
N GLU A 410 18.73 13.80 36.03
CA GLU A 410 18.49 15.23 35.91
C GLU A 410 17.00 15.59 36.01
N ILE A 411 16.10 14.62 35.80
CA ILE A 411 14.66 14.78 35.97
C ILE A 411 14.28 14.15 37.30
N ALA A 412 13.55 14.91 38.13
CA ALA A 412 13.09 14.38 39.41
C ALA A 412 12.11 13.21 39.16
N PRO A 413 12.21 12.09 39.89
CA PRO A 413 11.32 10.94 39.69
C PRO A 413 9.83 11.29 39.75
N ALA A 414 9.45 12.28 40.58
CA ALA A 414 8.07 12.78 40.68
C ALA A 414 7.55 13.49 39.40
N GLN A 415 8.44 13.89 38.49
CA GLN A 415 8.06 14.44 37.18
C GLN A 415 7.88 13.34 36.12
N ILE A 416 8.43 12.15 36.33
CA ILE A 416 8.32 11.04 35.39
C ILE A 416 7.06 10.25 35.75
N CYS A 417 5.91 10.78 35.34
CA CYS A 417 4.63 10.10 35.53
C CYS A 417 3.90 9.98 34.21
N LYS A 418 3.17 8.88 34.06
CA LYS A 418 2.29 8.66 32.92
C LYS A 418 1.29 9.81 32.79
N GLY A 419 1.13 10.32 31.57
CA GLY A 419 0.26 11.46 31.25
C GLY A 419 0.95 12.82 31.28
N HIS A 420 2.16 12.93 31.84
CA HIS A 420 2.91 14.20 31.80
C HIS A 420 3.44 14.49 30.39
N THR A 421 3.55 15.77 30.05
CA THR A 421 4.07 16.20 28.75
C THR A 421 5.56 16.45 28.83
N ILE A 422 6.31 15.90 27.90
CA ILE A 422 7.70 16.25 27.64
C ILE A 422 7.80 17.24 26.48
N ALA A 423 8.74 18.17 26.61
CA ALA A 423 9.14 19.09 25.56
C ALA A 423 10.63 18.93 25.31
N VAL A 424 11.02 18.60 24.08
CA VAL A 424 12.40 18.39 23.67
C VAL A 424 12.76 19.39 22.58
N LEU A 425 13.62 20.35 22.91
CA LEU A 425 14.10 21.35 21.97
C LEU A 425 15.12 20.72 21.01
N TYR A 426 14.96 20.99 19.71
CA TYR A 426 15.80 20.43 18.65
C TYR A 426 15.87 18.90 18.63
N ALA A 427 14.77 18.22 18.95
CA ALA A 427 14.72 16.77 18.84
C ALA A 427 15.08 16.32 17.42
N GLN A 428 15.73 15.17 17.32
CA GLN A 428 16.14 14.54 16.07
C GLN A 428 15.77 13.05 16.11
N GLN A 429 15.51 12.49 14.93
CA GLN A 429 15.38 11.04 14.79
C GLN A 429 16.75 10.39 14.94
N HIS A 430 16.84 9.41 15.83
CA HIS A 430 18.04 8.64 16.09
C HIS A 430 17.79 7.15 15.85
N ALA A 431 18.71 6.51 15.12
CA ALA A 431 18.66 5.07 14.87
C ALA A 431 19.48 4.31 15.91
N PHE A 432 18.81 3.58 16.81
CA PHE A 432 19.47 2.74 17.81
C PHE A 432 19.86 1.37 17.23
N ALA A 433 21.02 0.84 17.63
CA ALA A 433 21.54 -0.42 17.08
C ALA A 433 20.64 -1.66 17.35
N PHE A 434 19.82 -1.62 18.41
CA PHE A 434 19.01 -2.76 18.88
C PHE A 434 17.58 -2.36 19.31
N SER A 435 17.08 -1.22 18.85
CA SER A 435 15.74 -0.71 19.18
C SER A 435 15.13 0.01 17.97
N GLU A 436 13.83 0.23 17.99
CA GLU A 436 13.16 1.06 16.99
C GLU A 436 13.74 2.49 17.01
N PRO A 437 13.73 3.22 15.86
CA PRO A 437 14.15 4.61 15.82
C PRO A 437 13.38 5.44 16.85
N GLY A 438 14.09 6.35 17.50
CA GLY A 438 13.53 7.15 18.57
C GLY A 438 14.28 8.46 18.78
N ILE A 439 14.13 9.04 19.97
CA ILE A 439 14.83 10.28 20.33
C ILE A 439 15.98 9.93 21.28
N ARG A 440 17.19 10.32 20.91
CA ARG A 440 18.37 10.26 21.78
C ARG A 440 18.59 11.62 22.42
N LEU A 441 18.35 11.73 23.72
CA LEU A 441 18.59 12.97 24.46
C LEU A 441 20.00 12.97 25.05
N GLU A 442 20.85 13.91 24.61
CA GLU A 442 22.24 14.02 25.08
C GLU A 442 22.47 15.26 25.97
N ASP A 443 21.74 16.36 25.73
CA ASP A 443 21.82 17.56 26.56
C ASP A 443 20.57 17.71 27.45
N PRO A 444 20.68 17.57 28.78
CA PRO A 444 19.54 17.70 29.68
C PRO A 444 18.94 19.11 29.71
N LYS A 445 19.63 20.14 29.20
CA LYS A 445 19.07 21.51 29.12
C LYS A 445 18.00 21.65 28.03
N LEU A 446 17.95 20.71 27.09
CA LEU A 446 17.02 20.72 25.97
C LEU A 446 15.69 20.05 26.29
N ILE A 447 15.53 19.45 27.47
CA ILE A 447 14.29 18.81 27.88
C ILE A 447 13.62 19.54 29.04
N LYS A 448 12.30 19.59 29.02
CA LYS A 448 11.46 19.91 30.18
C LYS A 448 10.28 18.96 30.28
N VAL A 449 9.88 18.64 31.51
CA VAL A 449 8.68 17.87 31.79
C VAL A 449 7.67 18.76 32.50
N TYR A 450 6.46 18.83 31.96
CA TYR A 450 5.39 19.68 32.43
C TYR A 450 4.24 18.83 33.01
N LEU A 451 3.67 19.33 34.12
CA LEU A 451 2.41 18.85 34.70
C LEU A 451 1.22 19.40 33.91
N LEU A 452 1.23 19.18 32.59
CA LEU A 452 0.14 19.54 31.68
C LEU A 452 -0.11 18.32 30.82
N PHE A 453 -1.37 17.94 30.68
CA PHE A 453 -1.74 16.91 29.72
C PHE A 453 -1.70 17.53 28.33
N LEU A 454 -1.12 16.85 27.35
CA LEU A 454 -1.20 17.29 25.95
C LEU A 454 -2.65 17.37 25.43
N SER A 455 -3.59 16.80 26.17
CA SER A 455 -5.03 16.82 25.95
C SER A 455 -5.79 17.94 26.70
N GLU A 456 -5.13 18.74 27.54
CA GLU A 456 -5.64 19.95 28.21
C GLU A 456 -4.95 21.20 27.67
#